data_AF-A0A3S5FBK2-F1
#
_entry.id   AF-A0A3S5FBK2-F1
#
_cell.length_a   1.000
_cell.length_b   1.000
_cell.length_c   1.000
_cell.angle_alpha   90.00
_cell.angle_beta   90.00
_cell.angle_gamma   90.00
#
_symmetry.space_group_name_H-M   'P 1'
#
loop_
_entity.id
_entity.type
_entity.pdbx_description
1 polymer ?
#
loop_
_entity_poly.entity_id
_entity_poly.type
_entity_poly.pdbx_seq_one_letter_code
_entity_poly.pdbx_strand_id
1 'polypeptide(L)'
;MEVEEGERLPFMEVELFRSNGTLKKKLFGKKSYAGILLNFRSHHNYKLKIGIMRSMIIRSLRLTDVEFWDEKLDKLTWIFFGNGYQSEVKHMNLRPVKSRRQNSDYETTVRTMKD
;
A
#
# COMPACT_ATOMS: atom_id res chain seq x y z
N MET A 1 1.24 6.68 -23.35
CA MET A 1 -0.01 5.95 -23.12
C MET A 1 0.35 4.72 -22.29
N GLU A 2 -0.50 4.30 -21.35
CA GLU A 2 -0.27 3.05 -20.62
C GLU A 2 -0.58 1.86 -21.55
N VAL A 3 0.22 0.80 -21.46
CA VAL A 3 0.17 -0.34 -22.38
C VAL A 3 -0.01 -1.61 -21.55
N GLU A 4 -0.97 -2.44 -21.94
CA GLU A 4 -1.16 -3.76 -21.35
C GLU A 4 -0.17 -4.75 -21.97
N GLU A 5 0.63 -5.41 -21.14
CA GLU A 5 1.60 -6.43 -21.56
C GLU A 5 1.46 -7.66 -20.67
N GLY A 6 1.23 -8.83 -21.28
CA GLY A 6 1.11 -10.10 -20.54
C GLY A 6 -0.01 -10.10 -19.51
N GLU A 7 -1.19 -9.57 -19.87
CA GLU A 7 -2.37 -9.43 -19.00
C GLU A 7 -2.15 -8.52 -17.78
N ARG A 8 -1.15 -7.64 -17.85
CA ARG A 8 -0.82 -6.67 -16.81
C ARG A 8 -0.84 -5.27 -17.40
N LEU A 9 -1.54 -4.37 -16.71
CA LEU A 9 -1.63 -2.97 -17.06
C LEU A 9 -1.11 -2.12 -15.90
N PRO A 10 0.06 -1.48 -16.03
CA PRO A 10 0.48 -0.46 -15.09
C PRO A 10 -0.39 0.80 -15.28
N PHE A 11 -1.20 1.12 -14.28
CA PHE A 11 -2.07 2.30 -14.21
C PHE A 11 -1.69 3.19 -13.01
N MET A 12 -1.11 4.37 -13.26
CA MET A 12 -0.59 5.27 -12.23
C MET A 12 0.41 4.62 -11.25
N GLU A 13 -0.05 4.26 -10.05
CA GLU A 13 0.73 3.61 -8.98
C GLU A 13 0.29 2.15 -8.76
N VAL A 14 -0.52 1.58 -9.64
CA VAL A 14 -1.14 0.27 -9.46
C VAL A 14 -0.90 -0.58 -10.70
N GLU A 15 -0.54 -1.84 -10.52
CA GLU A 15 -0.55 -2.83 -11.59
C GLU A 15 -1.88 -3.59 -11.46
N LEU A 16 -2.69 -3.48 -12.51
CA LEU A 16 -3.90 -4.25 -12.68
C LEU A 16 -3.55 -5.52 -13.44
N PHE A 17 -4.03 -6.67 -12.99
CA PHE A 17 -3.80 -7.93 -13.69
C PHE A 17 -4.93 -8.91 -13.46
N ARG A 18 -5.14 -9.81 -14.42
CA ARG A 18 -6.17 -10.86 -14.30
C ARG A 18 -5.61 -12.06 -13.53
N SER A 19 -6.41 -12.59 -12.63
CA SER A 19 -6.10 -13.82 -11.89
C SER A 19 -7.38 -14.61 -11.69
N ASN A 20 -7.44 -15.82 -12.25
CA ASN A 20 -8.61 -16.71 -12.16
C ASN A 20 -9.93 -16.03 -12.55
N GLY A 21 -9.93 -15.27 -13.64
CA GLY A 21 -11.11 -14.54 -14.12
C GLY A 21 -11.47 -13.27 -13.33
N THR A 22 -10.75 -12.96 -12.24
CA THR A 22 -10.97 -11.76 -11.42
C THR A 22 -9.88 -10.72 -11.69
N LEU A 23 -10.25 -9.44 -11.72
CA LEU A 23 -9.28 -8.35 -11.78
C LEU A 23 -8.66 -8.12 -10.40
N LYS A 24 -7.34 -8.23 -10.31
CA LYS A 24 -6.54 -7.99 -9.12
C LYS A 24 -5.70 -6.73 -9.27
N LYS A 25 -5.35 -6.13 -8.14
CA LYS A 25 -4.53 -4.93 -8.10
C LYS A 25 -3.44 -5.04 -7.04
N LYS A 26 -2.24 -4.57 -7.40
CA LYS A 26 -1.13 -4.38 -6.46
C LYS A 26 -0.42 -3.07 -6.73
N LEU A 27 0.19 -2.45 -5.71
CA LEU A 27 0.92 -1.20 -5.93
C LEU A 27 2.11 -1.43 -6.87
N PHE A 28 2.12 -0.75 -8.00
CA PHE A 28 3.21 -0.74 -8.96
C PHE A 28 4.26 0.28 -8.53
N GLY A 29 5.41 -0.22 -8.06
CA GLY A 29 6.59 0.61 -7.86
C GLY A 29 7.31 0.79 -9.18
N LYS A 30 7.35 2.02 -9.71
CA LYS A 30 8.25 2.33 -10.83
C LYS A 30 9.66 1.93 -10.44
N LYS A 31 10.39 1.26 -11.33
CA LYS A 31 11.79 0.85 -11.09
C LYS A 31 12.70 2.02 -10.68
N SER A 32 12.35 3.24 -11.11
CA SER A 32 13.08 4.47 -10.77
C SER A 32 12.76 5.05 -9.38
N TYR A 33 11.77 4.52 -8.66
CA TYR A 33 11.42 5.04 -7.33
C TYR A 33 12.47 4.63 -6.30
N ALA A 34 13.28 5.60 -5.87
CA ALA A 34 14.38 5.40 -4.94
C ALA A 34 13.94 5.22 -3.46
N GLY A 35 12.65 5.28 -3.15
CA GLY A 35 12.18 5.15 -1.76
C GLY A 35 12.56 6.32 -0.85
N ILE A 36 12.85 7.50 -1.42
CA ILE A 36 13.25 8.67 -0.64
C ILE A 36 12.01 9.34 -0.05
N LEU A 37 12.06 9.61 1.25
CA LEU A 37 11.05 10.34 2.02
C LEU A 37 11.69 11.49 2.79
N LEU A 38 10.86 12.28 3.45
CA LEU A 38 11.33 13.26 4.42
C LEU A 38 12.10 12.55 5.54
N ASN A 39 13.42 12.75 5.62
CA ASN A 39 14.25 12.10 6.62
C ASN A 39 13.76 12.43 8.03
N PHE A 40 13.62 11.42 8.88
CA PHE A 40 13.05 11.59 10.21
C PHE A 40 13.86 12.54 11.11
N ARG A 41 15.17 12.65 10.90
CA ARG A 41 16.08 13.50 11.69
C ARG A 41 16.11 14.97 11.25
N SER A 42 15.46 15.31 10.15
CA SER A 42 15.38 16.70 9.64
C SER A 42 14.61 17.62 10.59
N HIS A 43 14.77 18.95 10.46
CA HIS A 43 14.06 19.93 11.28
C HIS A 43 12.62 20.19 10.80
N HIS A 44 11.79 19.16 10.79
CA HIS A 44 10.35 19.27 10.52
C HIS A 44 9.52 18.70 11.67
N ASN A 45 8.29 19.18 11.77
CA ASN A 45 7.35 18.79 12.80
C ASN A 45 7.16 17.26 12.86
N TYR A 46 7.25 16.68 14.05
CA TYR A 46 7.07 15.24 14.28
C TYR A 46 5.72 14.73 13.74
N LYS A 47 4.63 15.47 13.98
CA LYS A 47 3.28 15.08 13.51
C LYS A 47 3.20 14.99 11.99
N LEU A 48 3.92 15.87 11.27
CA LEU A 48 4.00 15.82 9.80
C LEU A 48 4.68 14.54 9.34
N LYS A 49 5.85 14.20 9.91
CA LYS A 49 6.60 12.98 9.57
C LYS A 49 5.77 11.72 9.83
N ILE A 50 5.13 11.62 10.99
CA ILE A 50 4.20 10.52 11.29
C ILE A 50 3.01 10.50 10.33
N GLY A 51 2.49 11.67 9.95
CA GLY A 51 1.43 11.81 8.96
C GLY A 51 1.82 11.23 7.59
N ILE A 52 3.04 11.51 7.11
CA ILE A 52 3.58 10.97 5.86
C ILE A 52 3.68 9.45 5.92
N MET A 53 4.26 8.90 6.99
CA MET A 53 4.37 7.46 7.19
C MET A 53 2.99 6.77 7.18
N ARG A 54 2.03 7.32 7.94
CA ARG A 54 0.66 6.79 8.02
C ARG A 54 -0.07 6.88 6.69
N SER A 55 0.03 8.02 5.98
CA SER A 55 -0.67 8.21 4.72
C SER A 55 -0.15 7.25 3.64
N MET A 56 1.17 7.01 3.58
CA MET A 56 1.76 6.02 2.67
C MET A 56 1.24 4.60 2.93
N ILE A 57 1.18 4.18 4.19
CA ILE A 57 0.66 2.85 4.52
C ILE A 57 -0.82 2.74 4.17
N ILE A 58 -1.64 3.70 4.62
CA ILE A 58 -3.08 3.68 4.35
C ILE A 58 -3.36 3.66 2.85
N ARG A 59 -2.67 4.50 2.07
CA ARG A 59 -2.79 4.54 0.61
C ARG A 59 -2.36 3.21 -0.02
N SER A 60 -1.22 2.68 0.39
CA SER A 60 -0.71 1.41 -0.15
C SER A 60 -1.67 0.25 0.09
N LEU A 61 -2.24 0.15 1.30
CA LEU A 61 -3.20 -0.90 1.63
C LEU A 61 -4.54 -0.73 0.92
N ARG A 62 -4.96 0.51 0.59
CA ARG A 62 -6.18 0.78 -0.19
C ARG A 62 -6.03 0.41 -1.68
N LEU A 63 -4.84 0.60 -2.23
CA LEU A 63 -4.56 0.38 -3.65
C LEU A 63 -4.14 -1.06 -3.98
N THR A 64 -3.91 -1.89 -2.97
CA THR A 64 -3.38 -3.24 -3.12
C THR A 64 -4.37 -4.23 -2.54
N ASP A 65 -4.65 -5.35 -3.20
CA ASP A 65 -5.47 -6.42 -2.63
C ASP A 65 -4.82 -7.08 -1.42
N VAL A 66 -5.67 -7.64 -0.54
CA VAL A 66 -5.28 -8.13 0.80
C VAL A 66 -4.18 -9.17 0.74
N GLU A 67 -4.18 -10.03 -0.27
CA GLU A 67 -3.18 -11.08 -0.47
C GLU A 67 -1.75 -10.54 -0.70
N PHE A 68 -1.60 -9.29 -1.12
CA PHE A 68 -0.31 -8.64 -1.35
C PHE A 68 0.06 -7.64 -0.23
N TRP A 69 -0.71 -7.59 0.86
CA TRP A 69 -0.47 -6.63 1.93
C TRP A 69 0.85 -6.83 2.65
N ASP A 70 1.21 -8.06 2.96
CA ASP A 70 2.41 -8.34 3.75
C ASP A 70 3.67 -7.99 2.94
N GLU A 71 3.75 -8.43 1.67
CA GLU A 71 4.83 -8.01 0.74
C GLU A 71 4.94 -6.47 0.67
N LYS A 72 3.80 -5.78 0.63
CA LYS A 72 3.78 -4.32 0.54
C LYS A 72 4.24 -3.64 1.83
N LEU A 73 3.82 -4.16 2.99
CA LEU A 73 4.21 -3.64 4.29
C LEU A 73 5.69 -3.86 4.57
N ASP A 74 6.26 -4.97 4.14
CA ASP A 74 7.70 -5.25 4.25
C ASP A 74 8.52 -4.25 3.44
N LYS A 75 8.13 -4.00 2.18
CA LYS A 75 8.77 -2.97 1.33
C LYS A 75 8.70 -1.57 1.96
N LEU A 76 7.56 -1.21 2.54
CA LEU A 76 7.40 0.08 3.22
C LEU A 76 8.27 0.18 4.47
N THR A 77 8.37 -0.91 5.24
CA THR A 77 9.22 -0.98 6.43
C THR A 77 10.69 -0.71 6.08
N TRP A 78 11.18 -1.31 5.00
CA TRP A 78 12.52 -1.03 4.48
C TRP A 78 12.72 0.43 4.08
N ILE A 79 11.76 1.01 3.36
CA ILE A 79 11.76 2.43 2.99
C ILE A 79 11.82 3.31 4.25
N PHE A 80 10.99 3.04 5.24
CA PHE A 80 10.93 3.83 6.47
C PHE A 80 12.23 3.74 7.28
N PHE A 81 12.83 2.56 7.37
CA PHE A 81 14.14 2.39 8.02
C PHE A 81 15.23 3.18 7.30
N GLY A 82 15.29 3.13 5.97
CA GLY A 82 16.24 3.92 5.18
C GLY A 82 16.08 5.44 5.38
N ASN A 83 14.88 5.90 5.75
CA ASN A 83 14.59 7.31 6.01
C ASN A 83 14.60 7.69 7.50
N GLY A 84 15.01 6.78 8.39
CA GLY A 84 15.22 7.05 9.82
C GLY A 84 14.02 6.84 10.75
N TYR A 85 12.94 6.21 10.29
CA TYR A 85 11.68 5.98 11.06
C TYR A 85 11.70 4.67 11.87
N GLN A 86 12.80 4.36 12.56
CA GLN A 86 13.03 3.04 13.14
C GLN A 86 12.08 2.71 14.32
N SER A 87 11.86 3.65 15.23
CA SER A 87 10.98 3.47 16.40
C SER A 87 9.51 3.53 16.00
N GLU A 88 9.18 4.39 15.05
CA GLU A 88 7.81 4.74 14.67
C GLU A 88 7.13 3.56 13.98
N VAL A 89 7.88 2.79 13.18
CA VAL A 89 7.41 1.57 12.55
C VAL A 89 7.14 0.47 13.59
N LYS A 90 8.00 0.32 14.61
CA LYS A 90 7.82 -0.70 15.67
C LYS A 90 6.54 -0.47 16.49
N HIS A 91 6.18 0.79 16.70
CA HIS A 91 4.98 1.16 17.46
C HIS A 91 3.74 1.35 16.58
N MET A 92 3.81 0.97 15.31
CA MET A 92 2.73 1.19 14.38
C MET A 92 1.59 0.19 14.62
N ASN A 93 0.43 0.70 15.05
CA ASN A 93 -0.77 -0.12 15.19
C ASN A 93 -1.54 -0.18 13.85
N LEU A 94 -1.35 -1.28 13.11
CA LEU A 94 -2.03 -1.53 11.83
C LEU A 94 -3.41 -2.18 11.98
N ARG A 95 -3.78 -2.63 13.19
CA ARG A 95 -5.05 -3.34 13.44
C ARG A 95 -6.30 -2.56 12.97
N PRO A 96 -6.43 -1.24 13.24
CA PRO A 96 -7.60 -0.47 12.81
C PRO A 96 -7.75 -0.34 11.30
N VAL A 97 -6.64 -0.44 10.56
CA VAL A 97 -6.61 -0.33 9.10
C VAL A 97 -7.00 -1.67 8.47
N LYS A 98 -6.51 -2.78 9.03
CA LYS A 98 -6.87 -4.13 8.56
C LYS A 98 -8.35 -4.45 8.83
N SER A 99 -8.88 -4.11 10.01
CA SER A 99 -10.27 -4.43 10.39
C SER A 99 -11.34 -3.71 9.57
N ARG A 100 -11.16 -2.42 9.28
CA ARG A 100 -12.12 -1.66 8.45
C ARG A 100 -12.25 -2.22 7.02
N ARG A 101 -11.22 -2.86 6.49
CA ARG A 101 -11.25 -3.41 5.13
C ARG A 101 -11.73 -4.85 5.06
N GLN A 102 -11.36 -5.73 5.99
CA GLN A 102 -12.05 -7.02 6.13
C GLN A 102 -13.56 -6.81 6.13
N ASN A 103 -13.99 -5.68 6.73
CA ASN A 103 -15.37 -5.28 6.67
C ASN A 103 -15.88 -4.91 5.27
N SER A 104 -15.23 -3.97 4.57
CA SER A 104 -15.62 -3.58 3.21
C SER A 104 -15.54 -4.71 2.17
N ASP A 105 -14.56 -5.61 2.30
CA ASP A 105 -14.34 -6.73 1.38
C ASP A 105 -15.41 -7.83 1.60
N TYR A 106 -15.86 -8.09 2.84
CA TYR A 106 -17.04 -8.95 3.08
C TYR A 106 -18.27 -8.37 2.41
N GLU A 107 -18.45 -7.05 2.51
CA GLU A 107 -19.68 -6.36 2.10
C GLU A 107 -19.83 -6.39 0.58
N THR A 108 -18.70 -6.29 -0.12
CA THR A 108 -18.59 -6.44 -1.57
C THR A 108 -18.85 -7.89 -2.00
N THR A 109 -18.26 -8.86 -1.30
CA THR A 109 -18.42 -10.30 -1.60
C THR A 109 -19.87 -10.76 -1.41
N VAL A 110 -20.53 -10.32 -0.33
CA VAL A 110 -21.93 -10.64 -0.03
C VAL A 110 -22.89 -10.02 -1.06
N ARG A 111 -22.57 -8.84 -1.60
CA ARG A 111 -23.33 -8.24 -2.70
C ARG A 111 -23.22 -9.05 -3.98
N THR A 112 -22.01 -9.44 -4.38
CA THR A 112 -21.78 -10.22 -5.61
C THR A 112 -22.29 -11.66 -5.56
N MET A 113 -22.64 -12.19 -4.38
CA MET A 113 -23.22 -13.53 -4.21
C MET A 113 -24.76 -13.53 -4.20
N LYS A 114 -25.40 -12.35 -4.20
CA LYS A 114 -26.87 -12.20 -4.18
C LYS A 114 -27.48 -11.91 -5.55
N ASP A 115 -26.63 -11.71 -6.56
CA ASP A 115 -26.99 -11.54 -7.97
C ASP A 115 -26.60 -12.82 -8.75
#